data_AF-A0A2E0JDR0-F1
#
_entry.id   AF-A0A2E0JDR0-F1
#
_cell.length_a   1.000
_cell.length_b   1.000
_cell.length_c   1.000
_cell.angle_alpha   90.00
_cell.angle_beta   90.00
_cell.angle_gamma   90.00
#
_symmetry.space_group_name_H-M   'P 1'
#
loop_
_entity.id
_entity.type
_entity.pdbx_description
1 polymer ?
#
loop_
_entity_poly.entity_id
_entity_poly.type
_entity_poly.pdbx_seq_one_letter_code
_entity_poly.pdbx_strand_id
1 'polypeptide(L)' 'MIDPDTILLLLDEMAELGYTSAEVDIMLVRQGAVDLDILQECKRNHPFFGGTSRRKLRFFSLKR' A
#
# COMPACT_ATOMS: atom_id res chain seq x y z
N MET A 1 -8.22 -6.61 14.01
CA MET A 1 -7.77 -5.49 13.17
C MET A 1 -6.39 -5.84 12.68
N ILE A 2 -6.15 -5.76 11.38
CA ILE A 2 -4.81 -6.01 10.81
C ILE A 2 -3.94 -4.78 11.10
N ASP A 3 -2.71 -5.03 11.57
CA ASP A 3 -1.74 -3.97 11.84
C ASP A 3 -1.32 -3.24 10.56
N PRO A 4 -1.07 -1.92 10.64
CA PRO A 4 -0.67 -1.11 9.48
C PRO A 4 0.64 -1.61 8.85
N ASP A 5 1.54 -2.19 9.65
CA ASP A 5 2.79 -2.80 9.17
C ASP A 5 2.53 -4.00 8.25
N THR A 6 1.53 -4.82 8.58
CA THR A 6 1.11 -5.95 7.74
C THR A 6 0.48 -5.48 6.44
N ILE A 7 -0.27 -4.37 6.45
CA ILE A 7 -0.86 -3.78 5.24
C ILE A 7 0.25 -3.25 4.32
N LEU A 8 1.28 -2.62 4.87
CA LEU A 8 2.43 -2.14 4.10
C LEU A 8 3.20 -3.29 3.44
N LEU A 9 3.46 -4.38 4.17
CA LEU A 9 4.08 -5.59 3.62
C LEU A 9 3.26 -6.20 2.47
N LEU A 10 1.93 -6.24 2.63
CA LEU A 10 1.02 -6.70 1.58
C LEU A 10 1.06 -5.78 0.36
N LEU A 11 1.11 -4.46 0.56
CA LEU A 11 1.26 -3.51 -0.54
C LEU A 11 2.59 -3.72 -1.28
N ASP A 12 3.71 -3.89 -0.57
CA ASP A 12 5.01 -4.16 -1.19
C ASP A 12 4.97 -5.45 -2.03
N GLU A 13 4.47 -6.55 -1.47
CA GLU A 13 4.36 -7.84 -2.17
C GLU A 13 3.45 -7.72 -3.41
N MET A 14 2.33 -7.01 -3.30
CA MET A 14 1.43 -6.79 -4.43
C MET A 14 2.07 -5.90 -5.51
N ALA A 15 2.88 -4.92 -5.12
CA ALA A 15 3.65 -4.10 -6.05
C ALA A 15 4.75 -4.91 -6.75
N GLU A 16 5.45 -5.80 -6.04
CA GLU A 16 6.43 -6.71 -6.62
C GLU A 16 5.80 -7.69 -7.61
N LEU A 17 4.58 -8.15 -7.33
CA LEU A 17 3.79 -8.99 -8.24
C LEU A 17 3.19 -8.20 -9.42
N GLY A 18 3.33 -6.88 -9.44
CA GLY A 18 2.87 -6.01 -10.52
C GLY A 18 1.37 -5.68 -10.50
N TYR A 19 0.69 -5.89 -9.36
CA TYR A 19 -0.71 -5.54 -9.22
C TYR A 19 -0.91 -4.02 -9.22
N THR A 20 -2.04 -3.61 -9.77
CA THR A 20 -2.43 -2.20 -9.78
C THR A 20 -3.12 -1.80 -8.47
N SER A 21 -3.12 -0.49 -8.18
CA SER A 21 -3.78 0.09 -7.00
C SER A 21 -5.26 -0.32 -6.86
N ALA A 22 -5.95 -0.49 -7.98
CA ALA A 22 -7.35 -0.90 -8.03
C ALA A 22 -7.52 -2.39 -7.69
N GLU A 23 -6.62 -3.26 -8.15
CA GLU A 23 -6.66 -4.70 -7.86
C GLU A 23 -6.40 -4.97 -6.38
N VAL A 24 -5.44 -4.26 -5.79
CA VAL A 24 -5.16 -4.36 -4.35
C VAL A 24 -6.38 -3.93 -3.52
N ASP A 25 -7.06 -2.85 -3.92
CA ASP A 25 -8.29 -2.39 -3.29
C ASP A 25 -9.37 -3.49 -3.34
N ILE A 26 -9.59 -4.10 -4.50
CA ILE A 26 -10.57 -5.17 -4.68
C ILE A 26 -10.23 -6.39 -3.81
N MET A 27 -8.95 -6.79 -3.72
CA MET A 27 -8.55 -7.94 -2.90
C MET A 27 -8.73 -7.67 -1.40
N LEU A 28 -8.34 -6.48 -0.92
CA LEU A 28 -8.42 -6.12 0.49
C LEU A 28 -9.87 -5.87 0.93
N VAL A 29 -10.67 -5.20 0.11
CA VAL A 29 -12.11 -5.00 0.34
C VAL A 29 -12.83 -6.35 0.40
N ARG A 30 -12.51 -7.30 -0.49
CA ARG A 30 -13.14 -8.63 -0.49
C ARG A 30 -12.82 -9.46 0.75
N GLN A 31 -11.64 -9.29 1.33
CA GLN A 31 -11.28 -9.98 2.57
C GLN A 31 -11.96 -9.37 3.80
N GLY A 32 -12.44 -8.12 3.71
CA GLY A 32 -13.13 -7.41 4.81
C GLY A 32 -12.29 -7.24 6.07
N ALA A 33 -10.99 -7.53 5.99
CA ALA A 33 -10.09 -7.62 7.14
C ALA A 33 -9.33 -6.31 7.41
N VAL A 34 -9.40 -5.37 6.46
CA VAL A 34 -8.63 -4.13 6.48
C VAL A 34 -9.56 -2.92 6.47
N ASP A 35 -9.26 -1.99 7.36
CA ASP A 35 -9.92 -0.69 7.40
C ASP A 35 -9.52 0.15 6.18
N LEU A 36 -10.51 0.66 5.45
CA LEU A 36 -10.28 1.39 4.20
C LEU A 36 -9.52 2.70 4.42
N ASP A 37 -9.69 3.32 5.60
CA ASP A 37 -9.01 4.56 5.96
C ASP A 37 -7.51 4.29 6.15
N ILE A 38 -7.17 3.23 6.89
CA ILE A 38 -5.79 2.76 7.07
C ILE A 38 -5.17 2.35 5.73
N LEU A 39 -5.92 1.62 4.89
CA LEU A 39 -5.46 1.22 3.56
C LEU A 39 -5.13 2.44 2.68
N GLN A 40 -5.99 3.45 2.68
CA GLN A 40 -5.74 4.68 1.94
C GLN A 40 -4.53 5.44 2.49
N GLU A 41 -4.35 5.50 3.82
CA GLU A 41 -3.18 6.11 4.45
C GLU A 41 -1.88 5.38 4.05
N CYS A 42 -1.86 4.05 4.16
CA CYS A 42 -0.72 3.23 3.74
C CYS A 42 -0.43 3.39 2.24
N LYS A 43 -1.44 3.33 1.37
CA LYS A 43 -1.29 3.53 -0.08
C LYS A 43 -0.74 4.90 -0.43
N ARG A 44 -1.19 5.95 0.27
CA ARG A 44 -0.75 7.32 0.05
C ARG A 44 0.73 7.53 0.41
N ASN A 45 1.21 6.80 1.42
CA ASN A 45 2.61 6.80 1.82
C ASN A 45 3.46 5.79 1.01
N HIS A 46 2.85 4.87 0.28
CA HIS A 46 3.55 3.84 -0.49
C HIS A 46 4.19 4.41 -1.77
N PRO A 47 5.47 4.12 -2.06
CA PRO A 47 6.18 4.69 -3.22
C PRO A 47 5.58 4.26 -4.57
N PHE A 48 4.98 3.08 -4.65
CA PHE A 48 4.39 2.54 -5.88
C PHE A 48 2.92 2.95 -6.10
N PHE A 49 2.12 3.02 -5.02
CA PHE A 49 0.69 3.30 -5.12
C PHE A 49 0.32 4.75 -4.79
N GLY A 50 1.24 5.52 -4.21
CA GLY A 50 1.09 6.91 -3.83
C GLY A 50 1.07 7.82 -5.06
N GLY A 51 0.01 7.74 -5.85
CA GLY A 51 -0.21 8.56 -7.05
C GLY A 51 -0.42 10.05 -6.79
N THR A 52 -0.28 10.52 -5.55
CA THR A 52 -0.37 11.95 -5.23
C THR A 52 1.01 12.57 -5.28
N SER A 53 1.31 13.16 -6.43
CA SER A 53 2.31 14.19 -6.62
C SER A 53 2.20 15.27 -5.53
N ARG A 54 2.88 15.07 -4.40
CA ARG A 54 3.30 16.12 -3.47
C ARG A 54 4.75 15.84 -3.11
N ARG A 55 5.60 16.62 -3.76
CA ARG A 55 6.97 16.98 -3.38
C ARG A 55 7.30 16.66 -1.91
N LYS A 56 8.44 15.97 -1.70
CA LYS A 56 9.15 15.69 -0.43
C LYS A 56 8.51 14.51 0.34
N LEU A 57 9.15 13.35 0.49
CA LEU A 57 10.44 13.08 1.13
C LEU A 57 10.97 11.74 0.57
N ARG A 58 12.17 11.68 -0.05
CA ARG A 58 13.37 11.06 0.55
C ARG A 58 13.11 9.83 1.45
N PHE A 59 13.65 8.68 1.01
CA PHE A 59 13.82 7.37 1.68
C PHE A 59 12.54 6.51 1.72
N PHE A 60 12.54 5.24 1.29
CA PHE A 60 13.57 4.21 1.42
C PHE A 60 13.85 3.46 0.12
N SER A 61 15.12 3.39 -0.26
CA SER A 61 15.65 2.30 -1.07
C SER A 61 15.75 1.10 -0.15
N LEU A 62 14.80 0.17 -0.21
CA LEU A 62 14.98 -1.14 0.40
C LEU A 62 15.93 -1.94 -0.49
N LYS A 63 17.23 -1.72 -0.27
CA LYS A 63 18.29 -2.60 -0.75
C LYS A 63 18.21 -3.86 0.12
N ARG A 64 17.90 -5.00 -0.48
CA ARG A 64 18.31 -6.30 0.03
C ARG A 64 19.15 -6.99 -1.02
#